data_AF-A0A2V9SVC9-F1
#
_entry.id   AF-A0A2V9SVC9-F1
#
_cell.length_a   1.000
_cell.length_b   1.000
_cell.length_c   1.000
_cell.angle_alpha   90.00
_cell.angle_beta   90.00
_cell.angle_gamma   90.00
#
_symmetry.space_group_name_H-M   'P 1'
#
loop_
_entity.id
_entity.type
_entity.pdbx_description
1 polymer ?
#
loop_
_entity_poly.entity_id
_entity_poly.type
_entity_poly.pdbx_seq_one_letter_code
_entity_poly.pdbx_strand_id
1 'polypeptide(L)'
;MDWYDGYGVQVQGGSDHIWLANMMADSQVPNATVPIGFYIHPSGTPGDIHIFSTDAHRNYVGYRFDGTATAVELKNCRAYANRTYGLMDNTGTVTYAYCHFYANNLATGISTDVTGSPINGGNNVAADTPPEIRRFTQYPALITLTYDDPGLINGSHQYIQSLLPTFQAKNAPLSIAVVTGYDLSAQLIPTFQSWINAGWDVNCHSVSHQYFVFPNAFTIQYTGTAATSVTLAIANKQLTITAPGDPDAQVTWDLSSSGSDLVPNGLDTIGGLIFTLNQRGVFAVTADPNVKSAVKSEDLANIAAQDIKSAPYTLTLDKNRLMTDEIGWSKAWMNANLTGLGGRRSVSLTWTPVAGASAYNVYRSAVSGGPYTKIASVTTAAYTDYAVNPQQVWYYTETSVSGGNESAFFSEISATVPGNWVYVYPGSYEDTSTEAIAASAGYAGARGAGSMQPAPNAATVLASGVNVQNILSQGIAPNFQNLSDTQLANKLHALVFKSAVWGAPVGIFFHVNELSARQVGVMLDTLQASGATLMTNTQLLDYMLGTQQNTGTTYYTDSALGMPVDVRPLASSPVVDQGAALGNEYKFDIMGIDQTQFGIGWEIGSLVYVPEQAGRVSGAP
;
A
#
# COMPACT_ATOMS: atom_id res chain seq x y z
N MET A 1 16.77 26.85 0.91
CA MET A 1 16.45 26.64 -0.52
C MET A 1 15.28 25.71 -0.55
N ASP A 2 14.19 26.19 -1.13
CA ASP A 2 12.92 25.49 -1.15
C ASP A 2 12.61 25.18 -2.61
N TRP A 3 12.06 23.99 -2.88
CA TRP A 3 11.52 23.59 -4.19
C TRP A 3 12.56 23.29 -5.29
N TYR A 4 13.05 22.03 -5.34
CA TYR A 4 13.96 21.59 -6.41
C TYR A 4 13.79 20.12 -6.83
N ASP A 5 14.06 19.87 -8.11
CA ASP A 5 13.75 18.64 -8.85
C ASP A 5 14.97 17.71 -9.07
N GLY A 6 16.11 17.94 -8.43
CA GLY A 6 17.28 17.06 -8.67
C GLY A 6 18.39 17.21 -7.65
N TYR A 7 18.98 18.39 -7.58
CA TYR A 7 20.03 18.67 -6.61
C TYR A 7 19.69 19.98 -5.89
N GLY A 8 19.81 19.96 -4.57
CA GLY A 8 19.78 21.14 -3.73
C GLY A 8 21.11 21.86 -3.85
N VAL A 9 21.92 21.84 -2.80
CA VAL A 9 23.26 22.46 -2.82
C VAL A 9 24.24 21.48 -3.45
N GLN A 10 24.84 21.85 -4.59
CA GLN A 10 25.74 20.98 -5.33
C GLN A 10 27.15 21.57 -5.48
N VAL A 11 28.17 20.75 -5.21
CA VAL A 11 29.58 21.03 -5.52
C VAL A 11 30.02 20.12 -6.68
N GLN A 12 30.66 20.69 -7.70
CA GLN A 12 31.08 19.98 -8.90
C GLN A 12 32.37 20.54 -9.52
N GLY A 13 33.02 19.75 -10.38
CA GLY A 13 34.25 20.16 -11.08
C GLY A 13 35.45 20.33 -10.12
N GLY A 14 36.26 21.36 -10.37
CA GLY A 14 37.42 21.71 -9.54
C GLY A 14 37.11 22.69 -8.41
N SER A 15 35.84 22.80 -8.00
CA SER A 15 35.44 23.69 -6.90
C SER A 15 35.96 23.13 -5.58
N ASP A 16 36.64 23.95 -4.79
CA ASP A 16 37.37 23.55 -3.59
C ASP A 16 37.43 24.71 -2.59
N HIS A 17 37.80 24.45 -1.32
CA HIS A 17 37.83 25.44 -0.24
C HIS A 17 36.47 26.13 -0.01
N ILE A 18 35.43 25.33 0.24
CA ILE A 18 34.04 25.79 0.34
C ILE A 18 33.49 25.56 1.75
N TRP A 19 32.87 26.60 2.32
CA TRP A 19 32.08 26.53 3.55
C TRP A 19 30.59 26.72 3.25
N LEU A 20 29.80 25.69 3.52
CA LEU A 20 28.35 25.70 3.44
C LEU A 20 27.79 25.72 4.87
N ALA A 21 27.29 26.86 5.33
CA ALA A 21 26.81 26.98 6.70
C ALA A 21 25.44 27.66 6.83
N ASN A 22 24.69 27.27 7.88
CA ASN A 22 23.38 27.83 8.24
C ASN A 22 22.38 27.86 7.09
N MET A 23 22.29 26.73 6.38
CA MET A 23 21.42 26.59 5.22
C MET A 23 20.54 25.35 5.31
N MET A 24 19.35 25.48 4.76
CA MET A 24 18.37 24.41 4.63
C MET A 24 18.20 24.04 3.16
N ALA A 25 18.20 22.74 2.86
CA ALA A 25 17.84 22.18 1.57
C ALA A 25 16.53 21.39 1.73
N ASP A 26 15.40 22.01 1.37
CA ASP A 26 14.08 21.42 1.48
C ASP A 26 13.50 21.15 0.11
N SER A 27 13.38 19.86 -0.24
CA SER A 27 12.91 19.53 -1.58
C SER A 27 11.49 19.99 -1.79
N GLN A 28 10.58 19.83 -0.83
CA GLN A 28 9.12 20.00 -0.99
C GLN A 28 8.48 19.28 -2.21
N VAL A 29 9.27 18.68 -3.11
CA VAL A 29 8.84 18.19 -4.43
C VAL A 29 8.27 16.78 -4.32
N PRO A 30 7.04 16.56 -4.82
CA PRO A 30 6.36 15.30 -4.60
C PRO A 30 6.48 14.23 -5.71
N ASN A 31 7.29 14.35 -6.80
CA ASN A 31 7.40 13.23 -7.78
C ASN A 31 8.66 13.20 -8.70
N ALA A 32 8.98 12.00 -9.21
CA ALA A 32 9.82 11.59 -10.35
C ALA A 32 11.32 11.88 -10.30
N THR A 33 11.77 12.51 -9.23
CA THR A 33 13.14 12.94 -9.08
C THR A 33 13.75 12.34 -7.83
N VAL A 34 15.08 12.28 -7.80
CA VAL A 34 15.86 11.77 -6.69
C VAL A 34 16.52 12.99 -6.02
N PRO A 35 15.74 13.94 -5.44
CA PRO A 35 16.28 15.21 -4.98
C PRO A 35 17.31 14.96 -3.88
N ILE A 36 18.54 15.40 -4.08
CA ILE A 36 19.60 15.32 -3.08
C ILE A 36 19.67 16.66 -2.35
N GLY A 37 19.69 16.64 -1.01
CA GLY A 37 19.85 17.85 -0.19
C GLY A 37 21.15 18.57 -0.47
N PHE A 38 22.24 17.92 -0.09
CA PHE A 38 23.62 18.38 -0.29
C PHE A 38 24.38 17.32 -1.08
N TYR A 39 25.03 17.73 -2.17
CA TYR A 39 25.60 16.81 -3.13
C TYR A 39 27.01 17.21 -3.56
N ILE A 40 27.99 16.31 -3.38
CA ILE A 40 29.24 16.37 -4.15
C ILE A 40 29.11 15.42 -5.33
N HIS A 41 29.11 15.98 -6.55
CA HIS A 41 28.91 15.26 -7.78
C HIS A 41 30.11 14.34 -8.11
N PRO A 42 29.93 13.19 -8.81
CA PRO A 42 31.01 12.28 -9.19
C PRO A 42 32.17 12.91 -9.98
N SER A 43 31.91 14.01 -10.70
CA SER A 43 32.94 14.78 -11.42
C SER A 43 33.68 15.80 -10.54
N GLY A 44 33.31 15.91 -9.26
CA GLY A 44 33.97 16.72 -8.27
C GLY A 44 35.29 16.10 -7.81
N THR A 45 36.31 16.94 -7.66
CA THR A 45 37.61 16.58 -7.07
C THR A 45 37.99 17.46 -5.87
N PRO A 46 37.05 17.87 -4.99
CA PRO A 46 37.39 18.79 -3.91
C PRO A 46 38.29 18.14 -2.86
N GLY A 47 39.18 18.93 -2.28
CA GLY A 47 40.06 18.56 -1.18
C GLY A 47 39.75 19.25 0.14
N ASP A 48 38.83 20.21 0.17
CA ASP A 48 38.52 21.04 1.34
C ASP A 48 37.06 21.55 1.31
N ILE A 49 36.12 20.78 1.87
CA ILE A 49 34.70 21.14 1.95
C ILE A 49 34.20 21.02 3.38
N HIS A 50 33.57 22.08 3.88
CA HIS A 50 32.99 22.15 5.22
C HIS A 50 31.49 22.44 5.13
N ILE A 51 30.68 21.60 5.78
CA ILE A 51 29.23 21.71 5.82
C ILE A 51 28.80 21.78 7.28
N PHE A 52 28.42 22.96 7.75
CA PHE A 52 28.19 23.22 9.17
C PHE A 52 26.79 23.74 9.46
N SER A 53 26.14 23.21 10.49
CA SER A 53 24.83 23.71 10.94
C SER A 53 23.81 23.77 9.81
N THR A 54 23.76 22.72 8.99
CA THR A 54 22.87 22.61 7.82
C THR A 54 21.75 21.60 8.05
N ASP A 55 20.65 21.82 7.34
CA ASP A 55 19.45 21.01 7.42
C ASP A 55 19.04 20.46 6.05
N ALA A 56 18.90 19.14 5.95
CA ALA A 56 18.38 18.48 4.76
C ALA A 56 16.98 17.92 5.07
N HIS A 57 15.95 18.49 4.45
CA HIS A 57 14.54 18.21 4.75
C HIS A 57 13.77 17.68 3.53
N ARG A 58 12.98 16.61 3.72
CA ARG A 58 12.09 16.04 2.69
C ARG A 58 12.79 15.60 1.39
N ASN A 59 14.09 15.29 1.45
CA ASN A 59 14.89 14.92 0.27
C ASN A 59 14.82 13.41 -0.02
N TYR A 60 15.32 12.96 -1.17
CA TYR A 60 15.53 11.53 -1.39
C TYR A 60 16.74 11.01 -0.60
N VAL A 61 17.85 11.73 -0.64
CA VAL A 61 19.03 11.58 0.23
C VAL A 61 19.31 12.93 0.86
N GLY A 62 19.61 12.96 2.17
CA GLY A 62 19.97 14.21 2.84
C GLY A 62 21.31 14.76 2.34
N TYR A 63 22.37 14.02 2.62
CA TYR A 63 23.75 14.32 2.21
C TYR A 63 24.28 13.17 1.36
N ARG A 64 24.74 13.46 0.13
CA ARG A 64 25.34 12.47 -0.76
C ARG A 64 26.69 12.96 -1.26
N PHE A 65 27.69 12.09 -1.15
CA PHE A 65 29.05 12.38 -1.58
C PHE A 65 29.50 11.27 -2.52
N ASP A 66 29.69 11.62 -3.79
CA ASP A 66 30.17 10.72 -4.83
C ASP A 66 31.50 11.24 -5.40
N GLY A 67 32.21 10.39 -6.14
CA GLY A 67 33.44 10.79 -6.86
C GLY A 67 34.71 10.59 -6.05
N THR A 68 35.63 11.54 -6.16
CA THR A 68 37.00 11.43 -5.61
C THR A 68 37.35 12.57 -4.65
N ALA A 69 36.35 13.11 -3.95
CA ALA A 69 36.60 14.07 -2.88
C ALA A 69 37.56 13.48 -1.84
N THR A 70 38.45 14.31 -1.29
CA THR A 70 39.50 13.85 -0.36
C THR A 70 39.39 14.42 1.05
N ALA A 71 38.64 15.52 1.24
CA ALA A 71 38.24 15.97 2.57
C ALA A 71 36.87 16.64 2.54
N VAL A 72 35.95 16.09 3.33
CA VAL A 72 34.60 16.64 3.53
C VAL A 72 34.26 16.52 5.01
N GLU A 73 33.88 17.63 5.63
CA GLU A 73 33.52 17.69 7.04
C GLU A 73 32.06 18.13 7.22
N LEU A 74 31.30 17.33 7.96
CA LEU A 74 29.95 17.68 8.42
C LEU A 74 29.97 17.91 9.92
N LYS A 75 29.42 19.04 10.36
CA LYS A 75 29.33 19.36 11.78
C LYS A 75 28.00 19.99 12.12
N ASN A 76 27.35 19.50 13.17
CA ASN A 76 26.04 20.00 13.59
C ASN A 76 24.99 19.92 12.46
N CYS A 77 25.07 18.90 11.60
CA CYS A 77 24.19 18.73 10.45
C CYS A 77 23.01 17.83 10.78
N ARG A 78 21.86 18.12 10.19
CA ARG A 78 20.65 17.32 10.38
C ARG A 78 20.06 16.90 9.06
N ALA A 79 19.53 15.68 9.03
CA ALA A 79 18.74 15.19 7.91
C ALA A 79 17.44 14.61 8.47
N TYR A 80 16.32 15.30 8.21
CA TYR A 80 15.00 14.92 8.70
C TYR A 80 14.07 14.64 7.54
N ALA A 81 13.41 13.48 7.59
CA ALA A 81 12.56 12.99 6.52
C ALA A 81 13.29 12.90 5.17
N ASN A 82 14.12 11.87 4.99
CA ASN A 82 14.65 11.50 3.67
C ASN A 82 14.08 10.15 3.20
N ARG A 83 14.06 9.90 1.89
CA ARG A 83 13.47 8.70 1.29
C ARG A 83 14.43 7.49 1.29
N THR A 84 15.69 7.67 1.67
CA THR A 84 16.73 6.63 1.80
C THR A 84 17.63 6.84 3.02
N TYR A 85 18.81 7.44 2.86
CA TYR A 85 19.80 7.68 3.92
C TYR A 85 19.87 9.18 4.28
N GLY A 86 20.15 9.46 5.54
CA GLY A 86 20.54 10.79 5.98
C GLY A 86 21.90 11.17 5.41
N LEU A 87 22.85 10.24 5.43
CA LEU A 87 24.19 10.39 4.87
C LEU A 87 24.57 9.18 3.99
N MET A 88 24.91 9.44 2.73
CA MET A 88 25.52 8.48 1.82
C MET A 88 26.91 8.98 1.41
N ASP A 89 27.95 8.32 1.90
CA ASP A 89 29.34 8.64 1.54
C ASP A 89 29.95 7.54 0.66
N ASN A 90 29.92 7.70 -0.66
CA ASN A 90 30.57 6.76 -1.57
C ASN A 90 32.08 7.05 -1.75
N THR A 91 32.64 8.01 -1.01
CA THR A 91 34.06 8.39 -1.06
C THR A 91 34.88 7.77 0.06
N GLY A 92 34.27 7.52 1.23
CA GLY A 92 34.94 7.05 2.45
C GLY A 92 35.80 8.12 3.15
N THR A 93 35.66 9.38 2.77
CA THR A 93 36.47 10.50 3.30
C THR A 93 35.67 11.47 4.15
N VAL A 94 34.35 11.30 4.23
CA VAL A 94 33.47 12.24 4.93
C VAL A 94 33.59 12.01 6.43
N THR A 95 33.96 13.06 7.17
CA THR A 95 33.91 13.05 8.64
C THR A 95 32.65 13.74 9.13
N TYR A 96 31.95 13.18 10.11
CA TYR A 96 30.74 13.79 10.67
C TYR A 96 30.68 13.74 12.20
N ALA A 97 30.32 14.86 12.84
CA ALA A 97 30.17 14.96 14.29
C ALA A 97 28.99 15.86 14.66
N TYR A 98 28.37 15.58 15.83
CA TYR A 98 27.22 16.35 16.34
C TYR A 98 26.00 16.36 15.40
N CYS A 99 25.88 15.36 14.53
CA CYS A 99 24.82 15.27 13.56
C CYS A 99 23.62 14.46 14.08
N HIS A 100 22.44 14.75 13.53
CA HIS A 100 21.25 13.93 13.70
C HIS A 100 20.69 13.55 12.34
N PHE A 101 20.99 12.33 11.93
CA PHE A 101 20.42 11.73 10.73
C PHE A 101 19.27 10.85 11.19
N TYR A 102 18.03 11.30 10.96
CA TYR A 102 16.82 10.54 11.25
C TYR A 102 16.20 10.12 9.91
N ALA A 103 16.64 8.97 9.42
CA ALA A 103 16.16 8.34 8.19
C ALA A 103 15.22 7.18 8.54
N ASN A 104 14.18 6.98 7.74
CA ASN A 104 13.11 6.05 8.16
C ASN A 104 13.19 4.64 7.57
N ASN A 105 14.09 4.37 6.61
CA ASN A 105 14.39 3.02 6.08
C ASN A 105 13.17 2.07 6.02
N LEU A 106 12.00 2.60 5.60
CA LEU A 106 10.72 1.89 5.70
C LEU A 106 10.61 0.73 4.71
N ALA A 107 11.50 0.70 3.72
CA ALA A 107 11.49 -0.24 2.61
C ALA A 107 12.63 -1.28 2.61
N THR A 108 13.67 -1.08 3.43
CA THR A 108 14.92 -1.87 3.35
C THR A 108 15.25 -2.63 4.64
N GLY A 109 14.48 -2.44 5.72
CA GLY A 109 14.67 -3.17 6.98
C GLY A 109 15.99 -2.91 7.73
N ILE A 110 16.92 -2.13 7.18
CA ILE A 110 18.21 -1.82 7.79
C ILE A 110 18.12 -0.74 8.88
N SER A 111 19.02 -0.82 9.85
CA SER A 111 19.08 0.00 11.06
C SER A 111 20.06 1.18 10.97
N THR A 112 20.38 1.64 9.76
CA THR A 112 21.47 2.60 9.55
C THR A 112 21.04 3.77 8.66
N ASP A 113 21.12 4.96 9.21
CA ASP A 113 20.80 6.22 8.51
C ASP A 113 22.00 6.81 7.76
N VAL A 114 23.12 6.10 7.86
CA VAL A 114 24.42 6.41 7.30
C VAL A 114 24.91 5.20 6.51
N THR A 115 25.40 5.41 5.28
CA THR A 115 25.97 4.37 4.43
C THR A 115 27.27 4.83 3.76
N GLY A 116 28.08 3.88 3.29
CA GLY A 116 29.30 4.16 2.52
C GLY A 116 30.60 4.36 3.34
N SER A 117 30.57 4.03 4.63
CA SER A 117 31.73 4.08 5.53
C SER A 117 32.31 5.47 5.83
N PRO A 118 31.49 6.51 6.10
CA PRO A 118 32.00 7.78 6.59
C PRO A 118 32.60 7.64 8.00
N ILE A 119 33.46 8.59 8.37
CA ILE A 119 34.19 8.63 9.62
C ILE A 119 33.34 9.32 10.69
N ASN A 120 32.92 8.57 11.71
CA ASN A 120 32.17 9.09 12.85
C ASN A 120 33.10 9.86 13.82
N GLY A 121 32.98 11.18 13.84
CA GLY A 121 33.73 12.09 14.71
C GLY A 121 33.17 12.20 16.14
N GLY A 122 32.07 11.50 16.47
CA GLY A 122 31.48 11.45 17.81
C GLY A 122 30.32 12.42 18.04
N ASN A 123 29.67 12.26 19.20
CA ASN A 123 28.58 13.12 19.69
C ASN A 123 27.34 13.22 18.78
N ASN A 124 27.17 12.25 17.89
CA ASN A 124 26.00 12.13 17.03
C ASN A 124 24.80 11.60 17.80
N VAL A 125 23.61 12.02 17.38
CA VAL A 125 22.34 11.50 17.90
C VAL A 125 22.06 10.16 17.24
N ALA A 126 21.53 9.21 18.01
CA ALA A 126 21.19 7.90 17.47
C ALA A 126 20.10 8.03 16.40
N ALA A 127 20.27 7.26 15.31
CA ALA A 127 19.38 7.20 14.15
C ALA A 127 17.90 7.04 14.52
N ASP A 128 17.63 6.33 15.61
CA ASP A 128 16.29 6.01 16.07
C ASP A 128 15.71 6.98 17.10
N THR A 129 16.45 8.04 17.46
CA THR A 129 15.95 9.10 18.34
C THR A 129 15.04 10.04 17.53
N PRO A 130 13.75 10.20 17.89
CA PRO A 130 12.85 11.12 17.19
C PRO A 130 13.36 12.58 17.26
N PRO A 131 13.14 13.40 16.21
CA PRO A 131 13.52 14.81 16.23
C PRO A 131 12.61 15.63 17.15
N GLU A 132 13.19 16.57 17.90
CA GLU A 132 12.43 17.57 18.68
C GLU A 132 12.09 18.81 17.81
N ILE A 133 10.80 19.11 17.61
CA ILE A 133 10.32 20.16 16.69
C ILE A 133 9.32 21.12 17.37
N ARG A 134 9.40 22.43 17.06
CA ARG A 134 8.67 23.55 17.73
C ARG A 134 7.15 23.51 17.60
N ARG A 135 6.62 23.39 16.38
CA ARG A 135 5.18 23.31 16.10
C ARG A 135 4.97 22.52 14.83
N PHE A 136 4.15 21.48 14.93
CA PHE A 136 3.67 20.78 13.75
C PHE A 136 2.42 21.49 13.22
N THR A 137 2.55 22.15 12.06
CA THR A 137 1.40 22.22 11.15
C THR A 137 1.62 21.14 10.11
N GLN A 138 0.73 20.16 10.10
CA GLN A 138 0.87 18.94 9.34
C GLN A 138 -0.46 18.62 8.67
N TYR A 139 -0.39 17.79 7.64
CA TYR A 139 -1.53 16.98 7.26
C TYR A 139 -1.82 15.97 8.39
N PRO A 140 -3.07 15.57 8.61
CA PRO A 140 -3.36 14.44 9.48
C PRO A 140 -2.53 13.21 9.06
N ALA A 141 -1.81 12.56 10.00
CA ALA A 141 -1.18 11.27 9.73
C ALA A 141 -2.26 10.19 9.64
N LEU A 142 -2.71 9.90 8.42
CA LEU A 142 -3.76 8.92 8.17
C LEU A 142 -3.15 7.54 7.96
N ILE A 143 -3.43 6.62 8.88
CA ILE A 143 -2.89 5.26 8.84
C ILE A 143 -4.03 4.23 8.80
N THR A 144 -3.99 3.28 7.88
CA THR A 144 -4.88 2.10 7.90
C THR A 144 -4.15 0.84 8.32
N LEU A 145 -4.89 -0.07 8.95
CA LEU A 145 -4.40 -1.38 9.35
C LEU A 145 -5.24 -2.43 8.63
N THR A 146 -4.60 -3.35 7.93
CA THR A 146 -5.27 -4.45 7.23
C THR A 146 -4.66 -5.79 7.62
N TYR A 147 -5.50 -6.79 7.85
CA TYR A 147 -5.07 -8.17 7.93
C TYR A 147 -5.45 -8.92 6.66
N ASP A 148 -4.47 -9.54 6.01
CA ASP A 148 -4.63 -10.17 4.70
C ASP A 148 -4.67 -11.71 4.82
N ASP A 149 -5.27 -12.35 3.82
CA ASP A 149 -5.35 -13.81 3.61
C ASP A 149 -6.26 -14.70 4.49
N PRO A 150 -7.26 -14.21 5.26
CA PRO A 150 -8.37 -15.08 5.65
C PRO A 150 -9.02 -15.73 4.43
N GLY A 151 -9.17 -17.06 4.48
CA GLY A 151 -9.76 -17.85 3.40
C GLY A 151 -8.72 -18.56 2.51
N LEU A 152 -7.46 -18.10 2.48
CA LEU A 152 -6.40 -18.74 1.69
C LEU A 152 -5.84 -19.99 2.40
N ILE A 153 -5.35 -19.83 3.64
CA ILE A 153 -4.70 -20.89 4.41
C ILE A 153 -5.42 -21.07 5.74
N ASN A 154 -5.58 -22.33 6.17
CA ASN A 154 -6.12 -22.62 7.49
C ASN A 154 -5.22 -22.02 8.60
N GLY A 155 -5.84 -21.45 9.63
CA GLY A 155 -5.14 -20.75 10.71
C GLY A 155 -5.07 -19.23 10.57
N SER A 156 -5.13 -18.67 9.35
CA SER A 156 -5.12 -17.20 9.19
C SER A 156 -6.33 -16.53 9.87
N HIS A 157 -7.51 -17.14 9.77
CA HIS A 157 -8.73 -16.66 10.45
C HIS A 157 -8.65 -16.80 11.98
N GLN A 158 -7.98 -17.83 12.49
CA GLN A 158 -7.84 -18.06 13.94
C GLN A 158 -6.88 -17.04 14.56
N TYR A 159 -5.79 -16.75 13.86
CA TYR A 159 -4.83 -15.74 14.27
C TYR A 159 -5.50 -14.37 14.37
N ILE A 160 -6.20 -13.90 13.32
CA ILE A 160 -6.87 -12.60 13.40
C ILE A 160 -7.96 -12.58 14.47
N GLN A 161 -8.73 -13.65 14.62
CA GLN A 161 -9.73 -13.80 15.69
C GLN A 161 -9.11 -13.62 17.08
N SER A 162 -7.88 -14.08 17.29
CA SER A 162 -7.15 -13.92 18.55
C SER A 162 -6.71 -12.48 18.82
N LEU A 163 -6.58 -11.65 17.78
CA LEU A 163 -6.14 -10.26 17.87
C LEU A 163 -7.30 -9.26 18.03
N LEU A 164 -8.51 -9.59 17.56
CA LEU A 164 -9.67 -8.69 17.60
C LEU A 164 -9.91 -8.07 18.99
N PRO A 165 -9.79 -8.81 20.13
CA PRO A 165 -9.93 -8.22 21.45
C PRO A 165 -8.90 -7.12 21.75
N THR A 166 -7.66 -7.24 21.23
CA THR A 166 -6.62 -6.22 21.39
C THR A 166 -6.97 -4.94 20.63
N PHE A 167 -7.47 -5.06 19.39
CA PHE A 167 -7.93 -3.92 18.61
C PHE A 167 -9.13 -3.23 19.28
N GLN A 168 -10.10 -4.00 19.79
CA GLN A 168 -11.25 -3.46 20.55
C GLN A 168 -10.81 -2.73 21.81
N ALA A 169 -9.95 -3.35 22.63
CA ALA A 169 -9.46 -2.75 23.87
C ALA A 169 -8.72 -1.42 23.64
N LYS A 170 -8.06 -1.28 22.49
CA LYS A 170 -7.35 -0.05 22.09
C LYS A 170 -8.18 0.89 21.22
N ASN A 171 -9.45 0.56 20.97
CA ASN A 171 -10.34 1.31 20.08
C ASN A 171 -9.71 1.59 18.70
N ALA A 172 -8.98 0.61 18.18
CA ALA A 172 -8.26 0.71 16.91
C ALA A 172 -9.11 0.09 15.78
N PRO A 173 -9.36 0.83 14.67
CA PRO A 173 -10.00 0.26 13.50
C PRO A 173 -9.09 -0.74 12.81
N LEU A 174 -9.71 -1.70 12.12
CA LEU A 174 -9.04 -2.75 11.37
C LEU A 174 -9.86 -3.11 10.14
N SER A 175 -9.18 -3.25 9.02
CA SER A 175 -9.68 -3.89 7.82
C SER A 175 -9.21 -5.34 7.73
N ILE A 176 -10.03 -6.21 7.15
CA ILE A 176 -9.74 -7.63 6.97
C ILE A 176 -9.99 -7.96 5.50
N ALA A 177 -8.94 -8.26 4.75
CA ALA A 177 -9.02 -8.51 3.31
C ALA A 177 -9.08 -10.02 3.03
N VAL A 178 -10.23 -10.51 2.58
CA VAL A 178 -10.47 -11.97 2.44
C VAL A 178 -10.17 -12.47 1.02
N VAL A 179 -9.54 -13.64 0.93
CA VAL A 179 -9.36 -14.39 -0.32
C VAL A 179 -10.56 -15.31 -0.49
N THR A 180 -11.13 -15.38 -1.69
CA THR A 180 -12.48 -15.94 -1.89
C THR A 180 -12.56 -17.24 -2.70
N GLY A 181 -11.52 -17.60 -3.44
CA GLY A 181 -11.56 -18.69 -4.42
C GLY A 181 -11.26 -20.09 -3.89
N TYR A 182 -11.06 -20.25 -2.58
CA TYR A 182 -10.73 -21.54 -1.97
C TYR A 182 -11.93 -22.13 -1.21
N ASP A 183 -11.97 -23.45 -1.08
CA ASP A 183 -12.98 -24.17 -0.29
C ASP A 183 -13.06 -23.68 1.16
N LEU A 184 -11.91 -23.29 1.73
CA LEU A 184 -11.83 -22.74 3.07
C LEU A 184 -12.65 -21.45 3.18
N SER A 185 -12.64 -20.58 2.18
CA SER A 185 -13.43 -19.34 2.18
C SER A 185 -14.93 -19.64 2.26
N ALA A 186 -15.41 -20.67 1.55
CA ALA A 186 -16.80 -21.12 1.65
C ALA A 186 -17.16 -21.64 3.05
N GLN A 187 -16.25 -22.37 3.69
CA GLN A 187 -16.43 -22.83 5.07
C GLN A 187 -16.40 -21.69 6.09
N LEU A 188 -15.68 -20.61 5.79
CA LEU A 188 -15.51 -19.45 6.67
C LEU A 188 -16.55 -18.35 6.49
N ILE A 189 -17.55 -18.50 5.60
CA ILE A 189 -18.66 -17.53 5.44
C ILE A 189 -19.26 -17.11 6.80
N PRO A 190 -19.61 -18.03 7.74
CA PRO A 190 -20.14 -17.62 9.04
C PRO A 190 -19.15 -16.79 9.86
N THR A 191 -17.85 -17.08 9.75
CA THR A 191 -16.78 -16.36 10.44
C THR A 191 -16.66 -14.94 9.88
N PHE A 192 -16.60 -14.79 8.56
CA PHE A 192 -16.52 -13.49 7.90
C PHE A 192 -17.76 -12.64 8.21
N GLN A 193 -18.95 -13.23 8.16
CA GLN A 193 -20.19 -12.55 8.54
C GLN A 193 -20.18 -12.12 10.01
N SER A 194 -19.61 -12.93 10.91
CA SER A 194 -19.49 -12.55 12.33
C SER A 194 -18.60 -11.31 12.53
N TRP A 195 -17.54 -11.15 11.73
CA TRP A 195 -16.69 -9.97 11.79
C TRP A 195 -17.42 -8.72 11.31
N ILE A 196 -18.16 -8.83 10.20
CA ILE A 196 -18.99 -7.73 9.69
C ILE A 196 -20.04 -7.32 10.72
N ASN A 197 -20.74 -8.29 11.33
CA ASN A 197 -21.74 -8.04 12.36
C ASN A 197 -21.15 -7.37 13.61
N ALA A 198 -19.87 -7.64 13.92
CA ALA A 198 -19.13 -6.99 14.98
C ALA A 198 -18.60 -5.58 14.60
N GLY A 199 -18.86 -5.12 13.37
CA GLY A 199 -18.49 -3.79 12.88
C GLY A 199 -17.09 -3.70 12.27
N TRP A 200 -16.41 -4.83 12.03
CA TRP A 200 -15.12 -4.83 11.35
C TRP A 200 -15.28 -4.55 9.85
N ASP A 201 -14.30 -3.86 9.27
CA ASP A 201 -14.28 -3.59 7.84
C ASP A 201 -13.75 -4.81 7.09
N VAL A 202 -14.61 -5.54 6.39
CA VAL A 202 -14.21 -6.69 5.58
C VAL A 202 -14.16 -6.27 4.11
N ASN A 203 -12.99 -6.42 3.48
CA ASN A 203 -12.72 -5.97 2.11
C ASN A 203 -12.41 -7.16 1.19
N CYS A 204 -12.50 -6.91 -0.12
CA CYS A 204 -12.04 -7.87 -1.13
C CYS A 204 -10.53 -7.88 -1.17
N HIS A 205 -9.93 -9.07 -1.10
CA HIS A 205 -8.53 -9.26 -1.46
C HIS A 205 -8.38 -9.70 -2.90
N SER A 206 -8.66 -10.97 -3.19
CA SER A 206 -8.48 -11.56 -4.52
C SER A 206 -9.16 -12.92 -4.57
N VAL A 207 -9.33 -13.50 -5.76
CA VAL A 207 -9.94 -14.83 -5.85
C VAL A 207 -8.91 -15.90 -5.50
N SER A 208 -7.69 -15.82 -6.04
CA SER A 208 -6.70 -16.89 -5.90
C SER A 208 -5.46 -16.51 -5.11
N HIS A 209 -5.22 -15.21 -4.89
CA HIS A 209 -3.96 -14.67 -4.39
C HIS A 209 -2.77 -14.86 -5.35
N GLN A 210 -3.03 -14.84 -6.67
CA GLN A 210 -1.99 -14.96 -7.69
C GLN A 210 -1.27 -13.64 -7.95
N TYR A 211 0.05 -13.74 -8.08
CA TYR A 211 0.94 -12.65 -8.45
C TYR A 211 1.32 -12.80 -9.92
N PHE A 212 1.05 -11.82 -10.78
CA PHE A 212 1.30 -11.96 -12.23
C PHE A 212 2.79 -11.99 -12.60
N VAL A 213 3.67 -11.61 -11.69
CA VAL A 213 5.13 -11.60 -11.92
C VAL A 213 5.73 -12.99 -12.09
N PHE A 214 4.94 -14.00 -11.78
CA PHE A 214 5.15 -15.37 -12.18
C PHE A 214 4.05 -15.72 -13.19
N PRO A 215 4.23 -15.39 -14.48
CA PRO A 215 3.20 -15.60 -15.49
C PRO A 215 3.02 -17.08 -15.84
N ASN A 216 3.94 -17.96 -15.46
CA ASN A 216 3.83 -19.38 -15.73
C ASN A 216 2.69 -20.01 -14.92
N ALA A 217 1.87 -20.83 -15.58
CA ALA A 217 0.80 -21.59 -14.94
C ALA A 217 1.25 -23.03 -14.67
N PHE A 218 1.42 -23.83 -15.72
CA PHE A 218 1.88 -25.21 -15.61
C PHE A 218 2.55 -25.68 -16.90
N THR A 219 3.36 -26.71 -16.79
CA THR A 219 4.00 -27.39 -17.90
C THR A 219 3.30 -28.71 -18.19
N ILE A 220 3.00 -28.99 -19.46
CA ILE A 220 2.34 -30.22 -19.90
C ILE A 220 3.17 -30.91 -20.99
N GLN A 221 3.23 -32.23 -20.93
CA GLN A 221 3.75 -33.08 -21.99
C GLN A 221 2.84 -34.30 -22.18
N TYR A 222 2.58 -34.67 -23.42
CA TYR A 222 1.93 -35.94 -23.73
C TYR A 222 2.91 -37.10 -23.54
N THR A 223 2.52 -38.10 -22.74
CA THR A 223 3.32 -39.28 -22.41
C THR A 223 2.74 -40.57 -22.99
N GLY A 224 1.55 -40.51 -23.59
CA GLY A 224 0.95 -41.65 -24.26
C GLY A 224 1.73 -42.08 -25.50
N THR A 225 1.41 -43.26 -26.02
CA THR A 225 2.05 -43.84 -27.21
C THR A 225 1.12 -43.95 -28.41
N ALA A 226 -0.19 -43.76 -28.22
CA ALA A 226 -1.20 -44.06 -29.23
C ALA A 226 -1.35 -42.96 -30.29
N ALA A 227 -1.19 -41.69 -29.93
CA ALA A 227 -1.38 -40.58 -30.87
C ALA A 227 -0.19 -40.43 -31.82
N THR A 228 -0.45 -40.14 -33.10
CA THR A 228 0.61 -39.87 -34.10
C THR A 228 1.22 -38.47 -33.94
N SER A 229 0.42 -37.51 -33.50
CA SER A 229 0.79 -36.13 -33.18
C SER A 229 -0.08 -35.65 -32.03
N VAL A 230 0.43 -34.77 -31.17
CA VAL A 230 -0.42 -34.13 -30.14
C VAL A 230 -0.14 -32.64 -30.11
N THR A 231 -1.18 -31.85 -30.41
CA THR A 231 -1.09 -30.39 -30.36
C THR A 231 -2.07 -29.80 -29.38
N LEU A 232 -1.61 -28.83 -28.58
CA LEU A 232 -2.43 -28.04 -27.65
C LEU A 232 -2.60 -26.61 -28.17
N ALA A 233 -3.82 -26.10 -28.22
CA ALA A 233 -4.12 -24.72 -28.55
C ALA A 233 -5.11 -24.11 -27.54
N ILE A 234 -5.03 -22.79 -27.34
CA ILE A 234 -6.01 -22.03 -26.57
C ILE A 234 -6.47 -20.83 -27.38
N ALA A 235 -7.78 -20.73 -27.60
CA ALA A 235 -8.40 -19.58 -28.23
C ALA A 235 -9.76 -19.32 -27.59
N ASN A 236 -10.08 -18.06 -27.30
CA ASN A 236 -11.37 -17.64 -26.75
C ASN A 236 -11.78 -18.44 -25.50
N LYS A 237 -10.85 -18.60 -24.54
CA LYS A 237 -11.04 -19.38 -23.30
C LYS A 237 -11.39 -20.85 -23.54
N GLN A 238 -11.16 -21.38 -24.75
CA GLN A 238 -11.31 -22.80 -25.06
C GLN A 238 -9.94 -23.45 -25.21
N LEU A 239 -9.71 -24.53 -24.46
CA LEU A 239 -8.52 -25.39 -24.59
C LEU A 239 -8.86 -26.57 -25.49
N THR A 240 -8.06 -26.77 -26.53
CA THR A 240 -8.21 -27.91 -27.44
C THR A 240 -6.90 -28.68 -27.53
N ILE A 241 -6.95 -29.99 -27.22
CA ILE A 241 -5.87 -30.94 -27.51
C ILE A 241 -6.34 -31.87 -28.62
N THR A 242 -5.62 -31.82 -29.74
CA THR A 242 -5.86 -32.72 -30.88
C THR A 242 -4.83 -33.85 -30.82
N ALA A 243 -5.30 -35.09 -30.69
CA ALA A 243 -4.46 -36.28 -30.51
C ALA A 243 -4.99 -37.44 -31.36
N PRO A 244 -4.77 -37.44 -32.69
CA PRO A 244 -5.31 -38.46 -33.57
C PRO A 244 -4.83 -39.86 -33.17
N GLY A 245 -5.77 -40.73 -32.80
CA GLY A 245 -5.48 -42.10 -32.35
C GLY A 245 -5.45 -42.28 -30.83
N ASP A 246 -5.62 -41.22 -30.03
CA ASP A 246 -5.66 -41.29 -28.56
C ASP A 246 -6.87 -40.51 -28.00
N PRO A 247 -8.02 -41.17 -27.75
CA PRO A 247 -9.21 -40.50 -27.21
C PRO A 247 -9.02 -40.02 -25.78
N ASP A 248 -8.07 -40.59 -25.03
CA ASP A 248 -7.76 -40.15 -23.67
C ASP A 248 -7.04 -38.79 -23.71
N ALA A 249 -6.30 -38.47 -24.77
CA ALA A 249 -5.67 -37.17 -24.98
C ALA A 249 -6.52 -36.15 -25.75
N GLN A 250 -7.49 -36.58 -26.54
CA GLN A 250 -8.33 -35.71 -27.37
C GLN A 250 -9.36 -34.96 -26.52
N VAL A 251 -9.23 -33.64 -26.36
CA VAL A 251 -10.14 -32.81 -25.54
C VAL A 251 -10.48 -31.46 -26.17
N THR A 252 -11.67 -30.97 -25.84
CA THR A 252 -12.09 -29.58 -26.06
C THR A 252 -12.84 -29.11 -24.82
N TRP A 253 -12.28 -28.15 -24.09
CA TRP A 253 -12.83 -27.68 -22.82
C TRP A 253 -13.07 -26.18 -22.85
N ASP A 254 -14.20 -25.77 -22.30
CA ASP A 254 -14.51 -24.38 -21.98
C ASP A 254 -13.94 -24.06 -20.60
N LEU A 255 -12.91 -23.20 -20.57
CA LEU A 255 -12.19 -22.85 -19.34
C LEU A 255 -12.96 -21.85 -18.47
N SER A 256 -14.09 -21.31 -18.95
CA SER A 256 -14.97 -20.43 -18.16
C SER A 256 -16.04 -21.18 -17.36
N SER A 257 -16.10 -22.50 -17.52
CA SER A 257 -17.10 -23.38 -16.90
C SER A 257 -16.45 -24.39 -15.97
N SER A 258 -17.14 -24.74 -14.89
CA SER A 258 -16.64 -25.72 -13.92
C SER A 258 -16.73 -27.17 -14.43
N GLY A 259 -17.64 -27.49 -15.33
CA GLY A 259 -17.79 -28.84 -15.91
C GLY A 259 -16.96 -29.05 -17.18
N SER A 260 -16.99 -30.19 -17.87
CA SER A 260 -17.50 -31.52 -17.51
C SER A 260 -16.69 -32.54 -18.29
N ASP A 261 -15.73 -33.18 -17.62
CA ASP A 261 -14.94 -34.25 -18.20
C ASP A 261 -14.97 -35.48 -17.30
N LEU A 262 -13.93 -36.34 -17.34
CA LEU A 262 -13.69 -37.42 -16.38
C LEU A 262 -13.93 -36.98 -14.93
N VAL A 263 -13.57 -35.73 -14.63
CA VAL A 263 -13.94 -35.06 -13.39
C VAL A 263 -15.10 -34.10 -13.69
N PRO A 264 -16.27 -34.26 -13.04
CA PRO A 264 -17.45 -33.45 -13.34
C PRO A 264 -17.30 -31.95 -13.00
N ASN A 265 -16.33 -31.60 -12.16
CA ASN A 265 -16.13 -30.24 -11.65
C ASN A 265 -14.63 -29.86 -11.58
N GLY A 266 -14.33 -28.57 -11.73
CA GLY A 266 -13.03 -27.96 -11.46
C GLY A 266 -12.25 -27.47 -12.67
N LEU A 267 -12.80 -27.57 -13.90
CA LEU A 267 -12.10 -27.04 -15.08
C LEU A 267 -11.96 -25.50 -15.06
N ASP A 268 -12.78 -24.81 -14.28
CA ASP A 268 -12.74 -23.35 -14.11
C ASP A 268 -11.57 -22.87 -13.24
N THR A 269 -10.77 -23.77 -12.67
CA THR A 269 -9.57 -23.41 -11.89
C THR A 269 -8.34 -24.14 -12.40
N ILE A 270 -7.16 -23.52 -12.32
CA ILE A 270 -5.89 -24.15 -12.72
C ILE A 270 -5.67 -25.45 -11.95
N GLY A 271 -5.98 -25.47 -10.65
CA GLY A 271 -5.87 -26.67 -9.82
C GLY A 271 -6.75 -27.82 -10.33
N GLY A 272 -8.03 -27.56 -10.61
CA GLY A 272 -8.93 -28.60 -11.12
C GLY A 272 -8.65 -28.99 -12.57
N LEU A 273 -8.16 -28.06 -13.41
CA LEU A 273 -7.69 -28.34 -14.76
C LEU A 273 -6.49 -29.30 -14.76
N ILE A 274 -5.47 -29.00 -13.94
CA ILE A 274 -4.29 -29.86 -13.75
C ILE A 274 -4.70 -31.24 -13.20
N PHE A 275 -5.58 -31.27 -12.21
CA PHE A 275 -6.11 -32.52 -11.67
C PHE A 275 -6.78 -33.35 -12.77
N THR A 276 -7.66 -32.75 -13.57
CA THR A 276 -8.38 -33.43 -14.65
C THR A 276 -7.43 -33.95 -15.75
N LEU A 277 -6.43 -33.16 -16.14
CA LEU A 277 -5.39 -33.59 -17.08
C LEU A 277 -4.58 -34.78 -16.54
N ASN A 278 -4.23 -34.79 -15.25
CA ASN A 278 -3.52 -35.93 -14.66
C ASN A 278 -4.40 -37.20 -14.61
N GLN A 279 -5.71 -37.05 -14.33
CA GLN A 279 -6.64 -38.18 -14.29
C GLN A 279 -6.83 -38.87 -15.65
N ARG A 280 -6.47 -38.20 -16.75
CA ARG A 280 -6.48 -38.76 -18.10
C ARG A 280 -5.36 -39.79 -18.35
N GLY A 281 -4.31 -39.81 -17.51
CA GLY A 281 -3.25 -40.84 -17.55
C GLY A 281 -2.27 -40.79 -18.73
N VAL A 282 -2.50 -39.92 -19.71
CA VAL A 282 -1.68 -39.77 -20.93
C VAL A 282 -0.87 -38.45 -20.97
N PHE A 283 -0.91 -37.68 -19.89
CA PHE A 283 -0.17 -36.42 -19.73
C PHE A 283 0.71 -36.45 -18.48
N ALA A 284 1.90 -35.87 -18.58
CA ALA A 284 2.68 -35.41 -17.45
C ALA A 284 2.43 -33.91 -17.28
N VAL A 285 1.87 -33.50 -16.13
CA VAL A 285 1.55 -32.10 -15.83
C VAL A 285 2.25 -31.66 -14.55
N THR A 286 2.98 -30.55 -14.60
CA THR A 286 3.68 -29.96 -13.45
C THR A 286 3.26 -28.51 -13.28
N ALA A 287 2.61 -28.19 -12.16
CA ALA A 287 2.28 -26.81 -11.80
C ALA A 287 3.55 -25.96 -11.59
N ASP A 288 3.52 -24.69 -11.99
CA ASP A 288 4.57 -23.76 -11.57
C ASP A 288 4.52 -23.61 -10.03
N PRO A 289 5.66 -23.62 -9.32
CA PRO A 289 5.67 -23.48 -7.86
C PRO A 289 4.97 -22.21 -7.33
N ASN A 290 4.86 -21.18 -8.16
CA ASN A 290 4.24 -19.91 -7.80
C ASN A 290 2.77 -19.80 -8.24
N VAL A 291 2.24 -20.74 -9.03
CA VAL A 291 0.83 -20.71 -9.44
C VAL A 291 -0.06 -21.10 -8.27
N LYS A 292 -1.16 -20.36 -8.08
CA LYS A 292 -2.20 -20.68 -7.11
C LYS A 292 -3.26 -21.56 -7.75
N SER A 293 -3.70 -22.58 -7.02
CA SER A 293 -4.67 -23.56 -7.53
C SER A 293 -6.03 -22.93 -7.85
N ALA A 294 -6.40 -21.86 -7.16
CA ALA A 294 -7.66 -21.16 -7.34
C ALA A 294 -7.68 -20.15 -8.50
N VAL A 295 -6.54 -19.95 -9.21
CA VAL A 295 -6.50 -19.10 -10.43
C VAL A 295 -7.53 -19.63 -11.42
N LYS A 296 -8.26 -18.73 -12.07
CA LYS A 296 -9.26 -19.14 -13.04
C LYS A 296 -8.60 -19.66 -14.31
N SER A 297 -9.03 -20.82 -14.80
CA SER A 297 -8.42 -21.41 -16.00
C SER A 297 -8.61 -20.53 -17.23
N GLU A 298 -9.68 -19.73 -17.27
CA GLU A 298 -9.92 -18.76 -18.32
C GLU A 298 -8.85 -17.64 -18.42
N ASP A 299 -7.96 -17.53 -17.42
CA ASP A 299 -6.82 -16.63 -17.43
C ASP A 299 -5.63 -17.13 -18.24
N LEU A 300 -5.63 -18.40 -18.70
CA LEU A 300 -4.57 -18.93 -19.56
C LEU A 300 -4.44 -18.13 -20.86
N ALA A 301 -3.21 -17.75 -21.21
CA ALA A 301 -2.89 -17.03 -22.44
C ALA A 301 -3.38 -17.79 -23.69
N ASN A 302 -3.89 -17.04 -24.68
CA ASN A 302 -4.17 -17.64 -25.98
C ASN A 302 -2.86 -18.12 -26.61
N ILE A 303 -2.86 -19.33 -27.15
CA ILE A 303 -1.70 -19.90 -27.84
C ILE A 303 -2.14 -20.56 -29.15
N ALA A 304 -1.34 -20.36 -30.21
CA ALA A 304 -1.44 -21.19 -31.40
C ALA A 304 -1.09 -22.64 -31.08
N ALA A 305 -1.44 -23.58 -31.94
CA ALA A 305 -1.16 -25.00 -31.75
C ALA A 305 0.32 -25.27 -31.45
N GLN A 306 0.59 -25.85 -30.28
CA GLN A 306 1.92 -26.24 -29.80
C GLN A 306 2.06 -27.75 -29.81
N ASP A 307 3.18 -28.27 -30.32
CA ASP A 307 3.51 -29.70 -30.24
C ASP A 307 3.90 -30.06 -28.80
N ILE A 308 3.02 -30.80 -28.12
CA ILE A 308 3.24 -31.29 -26.74
C ILE A 308 3.64 -32.78 -26.71
N LYS A 309 3.78 -33.42 -27.88
CA LYS A 309 4.26 -34.80 -28.01
C LYS A 309 5.78 -34.84 -28.02
N SER A 310 6.41 -33.96 -28.79
CA SER A 310 7.87 -33.95 -28.97
C SER A 310 8.62 -33.30 -27.81
N ALA A 311 7.99 -32.35 -27.11
CA ALA A 311 8.58 -31.61 -26.00
C ALA A 311 7.50 -31.14 -25.00
N PRO A 312 7.87 -30.91 -23.73
CA PRO A 312 6.99 -30.22 -22.79
C PRO A 312 6.72 -28.78 -23.23
N TYR A 313 5.52 -28.28 -22.94
CA TYR A 313 5.14 -26.88 -23.17
C TYR A 313 4.65 -26.23 -21.88
N THR A 314 5.17 -25.06 -21.55
CA THR A 314 4.75 -24.26 -20.40
C THR A 314 3.68 -23.26 -20.82
N LEU A 315 2.48 -23.42 -20.26
CA LEU A 315 1.41 -22.44 -20.42
C LEU A 315 1.64 -21.25 -19.49
N THR A 316 1.22 -20.07 -19.93
CA THR A 316 1.31 -18.82 -19.18
C THR A 316 -0.07 -18.19 -18.99
N LEU A 317 -0.17 -17.27 -18.04
CA LEU A 317 -1.34 -16.46 -17.74
C LEU A 317 -1.33 -15.18 -18.59
N ASP A 318 -2.51 -14.66 -18.87
CA ASP A 318 -2.74 -13.36 -19.48
C ASP A 318 -2.94 -12.31 -18.38
N LYS A 319 -2.09 -11.28 -18.36
CA LYS A 319 -2.13 -10.24 -17.32
C LYS A 319 -3.51 -9.59 -17.19
N ASN A 320 -4.08 -9.19 -18.32
CA ASN A 320 -5.27 -8.35 -18.30
C ASN A 320 -6.49 -9.15 -17.88
N ARG A 321 -6.59 -10.41 -18.34
CA ARG A 321 -7.64 -11.32 -17.89
C ARG A 321 -7.49 -11.67 -16.42
N LEU A 322 -6.29 -12.13 -16.01
CA LEU A 322 -6.01 -12.46 -14.62
C LEU A 322 -6.40 -11.32 -13.67
N MET A 323 -5.93 -10.09 -13.93
CA MET A 323 -6.25 -8.97 -13.05
C MET A 323 -7.74 -8.64 -13.02
N THR A 324 -8.42 -8.72 -14.16
CA THR A 324 -9.87 -8.49 -14.25
C THR A 324 -10.63 -9.54 -13.46
N ASP A 325 -10.23 -10.80 -13.59
CA ASP A 325 -10.94 -11.92 -13.00
C ASP A 325 -10.65 -12.05 -11.49
N GLU A 326 -9.41 -11.81 -11.02
CA GLU A 326 -9.09 -11.72 -9.58
C GLU A 326 -9.98 -10.70 -8.84
N ILE A 327 -10.20 -9.54 -9.47
CA ILE A 327 -11.02 -8.45 -8.93
C ILE A 327 -12.51 -8.77 -9.06
N GLY A 328 -12.97 -9.12 -10.26
CA GLY A 328 -14.39 -9.31 -10.56
C GLY A 328 -14.99 -10.48 -9.80
N TRP A 329 -14.30 -11.62 -9.77
CA TRP A 329 -14.80 -12.83 -9.11
C TRP A 329 -14.77 -12.71 -7.59
N SER A 330 -13.77 -12.05 -7.01
CA SER A 330 -13.74 -11.83 -5.56
C SER A 330 -14.87 -10.91 -5.10
N LYS A 331 -15.16 -9.83 -5.85
CA LYS A 331 -16.34 -8.98 -5.61
C LYS A 331 -17.63 -9.77 -5.68
N ALA A 332 -17.81 -10.53 -6.77
CA ALA A 332 -19.02 -11.31 -7.01
C ALA A 332 -19.25 -12.34 -5.91
N TRP A 333 -18.19 -13.03 -5.49
CA TRP A 333 -18.25 -13.99 -4.39
C TRP A 333 -18.64 -13.32 -3.08
N MET A 334 -18.03 -12.19 -2.72
CA MET A 334 -18.38 -11.48 -1.48
C MET A 334 -19.83 -11.00 -1.48
N ASN A 335 -20.31 -10.48 -2.61
CA ASN A 335 -21.71 -10.04 -2.75
C ASN A 335 -22.72 -11.19 -2.65
N ALA A 336 -22.37 -12.37 -3.18
CA ALA A 336 -23.24 -13.52 -3.16
C ALA A 336 -23.35 -14.17 -1.76
N ASN A 337 -22.29 -14.04 -0.94
CA ASN A 337 -22.15 -14.83 0.28
C ASN A 337 -22.19 -14.01 1.58
N LEU A 338 -21.95 -12.70 1.52
CA LEU A 338 -21.86 -11.82 2.68
C LEU A 338 -22.84 -10.66 2.56
N THR A 339 -23.25 -10.13 3.70
CA THR A 339 -24.16 -8.98 3.80
C THR A 339 -23.59 -7.91 4.73
N GLY A 340 -23.93 -6.64 4.51
CA GLY A 340 -23.50 -5.54 5.40
C GLY A 340 -22.04 -5.14 5.21
N LEU A 341 -21.45 -5.43 4.06
CA LEU A 341 -20.04 -5.13 3.77
C LEU A 341 -19.76 -3.63 3.95
N GLY A 342 -18.87 -3.28 4.90
CA GLY A 342 -18.50 -1.92 5.31
C GLY A 342 -19.27 -1.31 6.48
N GLY A 343 -19.71 -2.14 7.44
CA GLY A 343 -19.83 -1.81 8.87
C GLY A 343 -20.91 -0.81 9.33
N ARG A 344 -21.49 0.01 8.46
CA ARG A 344 -22.57 0.98 8.79
C ARG A 344 -23.52 1.27 7.63
N ARG A 345 -23.52 0.44 6.60
CA ARG A 345 -24.35 0.66 5.42
C ARG A 345 -25.77 0.18 5.70
N SER A 346 -26.74 1.00 5.31
CA SER A 346 -28.13 0.68 5.53
C SER A 346 -29.03 1.28 4.47
N VAL A 347 -30.14 0.62 4.19
CA VAL A 347 -31.28 1.22 3.50
C VAL A 347 -32.34 1.56 4.53
N SER A 348 -32.66 2.84 4.68
CA SER A 348 -33.78 3.29 5.50
C SER A 348 -35.04 3.35 4.65
N LEU A 349 -36.05 2.60 5.05
CA LEU A 349 -37.36 2.49 4.42
C LEU A 349 -38.41 3.16 5.31
N THR A 350 -39.31 3.91 4.70
CA THR A 350 -40.50 4.48 5.34
C THR A 350 -41.67 4.36 4.39
N TRP A 351 -42.84 3.97 4.89
CA TRP A 351 -44.07 3.85 4.10
C TRP A 351 -45.27 4.40 4.86
N THR A 352 -46.40 4.51 4.17
CA THR A 352 -47.65 5.00 4.77
C THR A 352 -48.26 3.94 5.69
N PRO A 353 -48.56 4.25 6.96
CA PRO A 353 -49.23 3.30 7.85
C PRO A 353 -50.61 2.88 7.34
N VAL A 354 -50.91 1.58 7.41
CA VAL A 354 -52.21 0.99 7.10
C VAL A 354 -53.08 0.95 8.36
N ALA A 355 -54.29 1.51 8.28
CA ALA A 355 -55.22 1.52 9.41
C ALA A 355 -55.60 0.09 9.84
N GLY A 356 -55.51 -0.18 11.15
CA GLY A 356 -55.80 -1.51 11.72
C GLY A 356 -54.68 -2.53 11.57
N ALA A 357 -53.56 -2.19 10.92
CA ALA A 357 -52.38 -3.05 10.88
C ALA A 357 -51.70 -3.09 12.25
N SER A 358 -51.45 -4.31 12.72
CA SER A 358 -50.74 -4.60 13.98
C SER A 358 -49.23 -4.77 13.78
N ALA A 359 -48.79 -5.11 12.57
CA ALA A 359 -47.40 -5.22 12.17
C ALA A 359 -47.27 -5.09 10.65
N TYR A 360 -46.04 -5.01 10.17
CA TYR A 360 -45.65 -5.11 8.77
C TYR A 360 -44.58 -6.18 8.62
N ASN A 361 -44.66 -6.96 7.55
CA ASN A 361 -43.55 -7.81 7.14
C ASN A 361 -42.82 -7.11 6.00
N VAL A 362 -41.52 -6.93 6.14
CA VAL A 362 -40.67 -6.30 5.13
C VAL A 362 -39.98 -7.39 4.34
N TYR A 363 -40.00 -7.25 3.01
CA TYR A 363 -39.42 -8.18 2.08
C TYR A 363 -38.40 -7.50 1.18
N ARG A 364 -37.38 -8.25 0.75
CA ARG A 364 -36.30 -7.77 -0.10
C ARG A 364 -35.97 -8.77 -1.22
N SER A 365 -35.58 -8.25 -2.37
CA SER A 365 -35.05 -8.99 -3.53
C SER A 365 -33.85 -8.26 -4.12
N ALA A 366 -32.90 -9.00 -4.69
CA ALA A 366 -31.83 -8.44 -5.53
C ALA A 366 -32.27 -8.20 -6.99
N VAL A 367 -33.47 -8.67 -7.36
CA VAL A 367 -34.04 -8.61 -8.71
C VAL A 367 -35.42 -7.94 -8.64
N SER A 368 -35.68 -6.98 -9.56
CA SER A 368 -36.98 -6.31 -9.65
C SER A 368 -38.09 -7.33 -9.93
N GLY A 369 -39.20 -7.23 -9.18
CA GLY A 369 -40.34 -8.16 -9.27
C GLY A 369 -40.15 -9.46 -8.49
N GLY A 370 -39.02 -9.65 -7.81
CA GLY A 370 -38.77 -10.79 -6.92
C GLY A 370 -37.95 -11.93 -7.55
N PRO A 371 -37.90 -13.10 -6.88
CA PRO A 371 -38.63 -13.46 -5.67
C PRO A 371 -38.18 -12.67 -4.44
N TYR A 372 -39.12 -12.25 -3.59
CA TYR A 372 -38.80 -11.53 -2.37
C TYR A 372 -38.67 -12.47 -1.15
N THR A 373 -37.69 -12.19 -0.31
CA THR A 373 -37.47 -12.87 0.98
C THR A 373 -37.89 -11.96 2.12
N LYS A 374 -38.63 -12.48 3.10
CA LYS A 374 -38.99 -11.73 4.31
C LYS A 374 -37.72 -11.47 5.14
N ILE A 375 -37.40 -10.21 5.39
CA ILE A 375 -36.21 -9.80 6.16
C ILE A 375 -36.52 -9.27 7.56
N ALA A 376 -37.75 -8.80 7.80
CA ALA A 376 -38.15 -8.31 9.11
C ALA A 376 -39.67 -8.39 9.34
N SER A 377 -40.04 -8.35 10.62
CA SER A 377 -41.39 -8.00 11.07
C SER A 377 -41.28 -6.82 12.03
N VAL A 378 -41.95 -5.71 11.71
CA VAL A 378 -41.88 -4.45 12.47
C VAL A 378 -43.27 -3.95 12.85
N THR A 379 -43.38 -3.24 13.96
CA THR A 379 -44.66 -2.67 14.43
C THR A 379 -44.87 -1.23 13.97
N THR A 380 -43.84 -0.60 13.40
CA THR A 380 -43.84 0.78 12.87
C THR A 380 -43.75 0.75 11.35
N ALA A 381 -44.26 1.79 10.68
CA ALA A 381 -44.18 1.93 9.22
C ALA A 381 -42.80 2.43 8.73
N ALA A 382 -41.74 1.88 9.32
CA ALA A 382 -40.35 2.19 9.01
C ALA A 382 -39.47 1.00 9.38
N TYR A 383 -38.40 0.81 8.60
CA TYR A 383 -37.39 -0.21 8.85
C TYR A 383 -36.05 0.23 8.27
N THR A 384 -34.95 -0.05 8.97
CA THR A 384 -33.60 0.17 8.47
C THR A 384 -32.95 -1.19 8.24
N ASP A 385 -32.68 -1.50 6.98
CA ASP A 385 -31.99 -2.71 6.57
C ASP A 385 -30.48 -2.51 6.60
N TYR A 386 -29.80 -3.11 7.57
CA TYR A 386 -28.34 -3.10 7.68
C TYR A 386 -27.67 -4.26 6.94
N ALA A 387 -28.43 -5.24 6.46
CA ALA A 387 -27.91 -6.45 5.81
C ALA A 387 -27.75 -6.27 4.29
N VAL A 388 -27.32 -5.08 3.87
CA VAL A 388 -27.29 -4.67 2.45
C VAL A 388 -25.85 -4.52 1.95
N ASN A 389 -25.64 -4.89 0.69
CA ASN A 389 -24.31 -4.79 0.06
C ASN A 389 -24.12 -3.47 -0.69
N PRO A 390 -22.89 -2.93 -0.74
CA PRO A 390 -22.59 -1.69 -1.44
C PRO A 390 -22.69 -1.85 -2.96
N GLN A 391 -23.16 -0.80 -3.66
CA GLN A 391 -23.41 -0.78 -5.10
C GLN A 391 -24.42 -1.81 -5.60
N GLN A 392 -25.14 -2.46 -4.68
CA GLN A 392 -26.26 -3.32 -5.01
C GLN A 392 -27.53 -2.49 -5.04
N VAL A 393 -28.33 -2.68 -6.10
CA VAL A 393 -29.72 -2.23 -6.11
C VAL A 393 -30.54 -3.31 -5.41
N TRP A 394 -31.24 -2.90 -4.37
CA TRP A 394 -32.16 -3.74 -3.64
C TRP A 394 -33.58 -3.28 -3.90
N TYR A 395 -34.48 -4.25 -4.05
CA TYR A 395 -35.89 -4.03 -4.26
C TYR A 395 -36.64 -4.48 -3.02
N TYR A 396 -37.47 -3.59 -2.48
CA TYR A 396 -38.23 -3.82 -1.26
C TYR A 396 -39.72 -3.74 -1.55
N THR A 397 -40.46 -4.56 -0.83
CA THR A 397 -41.92 -4.45 -0.68
C THR A 397 -42.27 -4.84 0.74
N GLU A 398 -43.37 -4.33 1.24
CA GLU A 398 -43.91 -4.68 2.52
C GLU A 398 -45.31 -5.29 2.38
N THR A 399 -45.76 -5.95 3.43
CA THR A 399 -47.17 -6.33 3.62
C THR A 399 -47.63 -5.78 4.97
N SER A 400 -48.94 -5.61 5.11
CA SER A 400 -49.57 -5.29 6.39
C SER A 400 -50.12 -6.56 7.03
N VAL A 401 -50.08 -6.63 8.36
CA VAL A 401 -50.64 -7.75 9.14
C VAL A 401 -51.75 -7.25 10.05
N SER A 402 -52.98 -7.69 9.81
CA SER A 402 -54.18 -7.28 10.53
C SER A 402 -54.97 -8.50 11.00
N GLY A 403 -55.18 -8.63 12.30
CA GLY A 403 -55.89 -9.78 12.87
C GLY A 403 -55.23 -11.14 12.54
N GLY A 404 -53.91 -11.15 12.39
CA GLY A 404 -53.13 -12.34 11.99
C GLY A 404 -53.13 -12.64 10.49
N ASN A 405 -53.85 -11.86 9.67
CA ASN A 405 -53.87 -12.02 8.21
C ASN A 405 -52.89 -11.07 7.56
N GLU A 406 -52.08 -11.59 6.64
CA GLU A 406 -51.11 -10.83 5.86
C GLU A 406 -51.73 -10.39 4.51
N SER A 407 -51.50 -9.13 4.13
CA SER A 407 -51.96 -8.60 2.85
C SER A 407 -51.12 -9.11 1.67
N ALA A 408 -51.55 -8.79 0.44
CA ALA A 408 -50.66 -8.85 -0.72
C ALA A 408 -49.49 -7.84 -0.55
N PHE A 409 -48.42 -8.05 -1.34
CA PHE A 409 -47.30 -7.12 -1.46
C PHE A 409 -47.78 -5.74 -1.91
N PHE A 410 -47.26 -4.69 -1.28
CA PHE A 410 -47.40 -3.32 -1.75
C PHE A 410 -46.47 -3.04 -2.94
N SER A 411 -46.54 -1.83 -3.49
CA SER A 411 -45.69 -1.41 -4.60
C SER A 411 -44.21 -1.54 -4.27
N GLU A 412 -43.46 -2.14 -5.19
CA GLU A 412 -42.00 -2.25 -5.07
C GLU A 412 -41.35 -0.85 -5.04
N ILE A 413 -40.36 -0.70 -4.17
CA ILE A 413 -39.42 0.42 -4.16
C ILE A 413 -38.01 -0.10 -4.38
N SER A 414 -37.19 0.63 -5.12
CA SER A 414 -35.77 0.32 -5.26
C SER A 414 -34.91 1.28 -4.45
N ALA A 415 -33.83 0.76 -3.88
CA ALA A 415 -32.81 1.55 -3.20
C ALA A 415 -31.43 1.10 -3.66
N THR A 416 -30.58 2.06 -4.00
CA THR A 416 -29.16 1.81 -4.29
C THR A 416 -28.36 2.09 -3.04
N VAL A 417 -27.55 1.14 -2.58
CA VAL A 417 -26.64 1.38 -1.47
C VAL A 417 -25.40 2.11 -2.00
N PRO A 418 -25.15 3.36 -1.60
CA PRO A 418 -23.90 4.04 -1.93
C PRO A 418 -22.75 3.23 -1.33
N GLY A 419 -21.75 2.94 -2.14
CA GLY A 419 -20.79 1.92 -1.78
C GLY A 419 -19.44 2.21 -2.39
N ASN A 420 -18.53 2.67 -1.56
CA ASN A 420 -17.12 2.71 -1.88
C ASN A 420 -16.53 1.36 -1.44
N TRP A 421 -16.34 0.46 -2.38
CA TRP A 421 -15.58 -0.76 -2.13
C TRP A 421 -14.10 -0.44 -2.20
N VAL A 422 -13.35 -1.08 -1.31
CA VAL A 422 -11.90 -1.15 -1.39
C VAL A 422 -11.48 -2.53 -1.86
N TYR A 423 -10.64 -2.57 -2.89
CA TYR A 423 -9.91 -3.76 -3.30
C TYR A 423 -8.49 -3.73 -2.74
N VAL A 424 -8.01 -4.83 -2.16
CA VAL A 424 -6.62 -4.98 -1.72
C VAL A 424 -5.90 -5.87 -2.72
N TYR A 425 -4.88 -5.39 -3.43
CA TYR A 425 -4.23 -6.21 -4.47
C TYR A 425 -3.42 -7.38 -3.88
N PRO A 426 -3.43 -8.58 -4.50
CA PRO A 426 -2.41 -9.59 -4.25
C PRO A 426 -1.06 -8.99 -4.66
N GLY A 427 -0.17 -8.79 -3.69
CA GLY A 427 0.92 -7.80 -3.76
C GLY A 427 1.91 -7.93 -4.92
N SER A 428 1.61 -7.41 -6.11
CA SER A 428 2.64 -7.24 -7.17
C SER A 428 2.26 -6.33 -8.34
N TYR A 429 1.02 -5.88 -8.48
CA TYR A 429 0.66 -4.94 -9.54
C TYR A 429 -0.14 -3.78 -8.99
N GLU A 430 0.58 -2.70 -8.75
CA GLU A 430 0.02 -1.39 -8.47
C GLU A 430 0.43 -0.47 -9.63
N ASP A 431 -0.34 -0.53 -10.72
CA ASP A 431 -0.16 0.31 -11.89
C ASP A 431 -1.48 0.90 -12.40
N THR A 432 -1.37 1.92 -13.26
CA THR A 432 -2.53 2.64 -13.81
C THR A 432 -3.51 1.74 -14.58
N SER A 433 -3.04 0.61 -15.12
CA SER A 433 -3.90 -0.35 -15.80
C SER A 433 -4.73 -1.16 -14.80
N THR A 434 -4.11 -1.62 -13.72
CA THR A 434 -4.79 -2.36 -12.64
C THR A 434 -5.75 -1.50 -11.83
N GLU A 435 -5.47 -0.20 -11.74
CA GLU A 435 -6.40 0.81 -11.21
C GLU A 435 -7.64 0.95 -12.08
N ALA A 436 -7.44 1.11 -13.38
CA ALA A 436 -8.53 1.27 -14.32
C ALA A 436 -9.43 0.02 -14.29
N ILE A 437 -8.84 -1.17 -14.16
CA ILE A 437 -9.58 -2.41 -13.98
C ILE A 437 -10.38 -2.38 -12.67
N ALA A 438 -9.78 -2.04 -11.53
CA ALA A 438 -10.50 -1.96 -10.25
C ALA A 438 -11.65 -0.94 -10.30
N ALA A 439 -11.42 0.25 -10.86
CA ALA A 439 -12.44 1.26 -11.08
C ALA A 439 -13.56 0.74 -12.00
N SER A 440 -13.22 0.05 -13.10
CA SER A 440 -14.20 -0.54 -14.02
C SER A 440 -15.03 -1.66 -13.37
N ALA A 441 -14.46 -2.39 -12.41
CA ALA A 441 -15.16 -3.38 -11.61
C ALA A 441 -16.03 -2.73 -10.50
N GLY A 442 -16.04 -1.40 -10.42
CA GLY A 442 -16.83 -0.64 -9.45
C GLY A 442 -16.18 -0.57 -8.08
N TYR A 443 -14.86 -0.64 -7.96
CA TYR A 443 -14.20 -0.23 -6.72
C TYR A 443 -14.01 1.27 -6.74
N ALA A 444 -14.23 1.92 -5.58
CA ALA A 444 -14.00 3.35 -5.45
C ALA A 444 -12.57 3.65 -4.97
N GLY A 445 -11.88 2.63 -4.44
CA GLY A 445 -10.45 2.68 -4.17
C GLY A 445 -9.84 1.28 -4.27
N ALA A 446 -8.55 1.24 -4.56
CA ALA A 446 -7.76 0.02 -4.55
C ALA A 446 -6.43 0.31 -3.84
N ARG A 447 -5.88 -0.65 -3.11
CA ARG A 447 -4.63 -0.47 -2.35
C ARG A 447 -3.65 -1.60 -2.64
N GLY A 448 -2.42 -1.27 -3.04
CA GLY A 448 -1.39 -2.24 -3.42
C GLY A 448 -0.22 -2.28 -2.45
N ALA A 449 0.42 -3.46 -2.36
CA ALA A 449 1.64 -3.63 -1.57
C ALA A 449 2.83 -2.98 -2.27
N GLY A 450 3.47 -1.99 -1.63
CA GLY A 450 4.68 -1.38 -2.15
C GLY A 450 5.91 -2.30 -2.15
N SER A 451 5.90 -3.47 -1.48
CA SER A 451 7.15 -4.14 -1.10
C SER A 451 7.79 -5.06 -2.15
N MET A 452 7.15 -5.51 -3.23
CA MET A 452 7.76 -6.57 -4.06
C MET A 452 7.37 -6.52 -5.55
N GLN A 453 8.09 -5.72 -6.36
CA GLN A 453 8.34 -5.97 -7.80
C GLN A 453 9.57 -5.20 -8.32
N PRO A 454 10.17 -5.59 -9.46
CA PRO A 454 11.43 -5.03 -9.95
C PRO A 454 11.19 -3.61 -10.42
N ALA A 455 11.40 -2.68 -9.50
CA ALA A 455 11.32 -1.24 -9.68
C ALA A 455 9.93 -0.71 -10.16
N PRO A 456 9.38 0.30 -9.47
CA PRO A 456 9.93 0.96 -8.30
C PRO A 456 9.64 0.14 -7.03
N ASN A 457 10.65 -0.15 -6.20
CA ASN A 457 10.45 -0.80 -4.88
C ASN A 457 9.64 0.12 -3.94
N ALA A 458 9.25 -0.36 -2.76
CA ALA A 458 8.49 0.42 -1.76
C ALA A 458 9.12 1.79 -1.50
N ALA A 459 10.45 1.87 -1.49
CA ALA A 459 11.18 3.12 -1.30
C ALA A 459 10.90 4.11 -2.44
N THR A 460 10.86 3.63 -3.67
CA THR A 460 10.59 4.44 -4.85
C THR A 460 9.10 4.78 -4.99
N VAL A 461 8.16 3.94 -4.54
CA VAL A 461 6.71 4.27 -4.48
C VAL A 461 6.40 5.29 -3.37
N LEU A 462 6.96 5.09 -2.17
CA LEU A 462 6.95 6.08 -1.07
C LEU A 462 7.63 7.40 -1.49
N ALA A 463 8.64 7.32 -2.37
CA ALA A 463 9.35 8.47 -2.90
C ALA A 463 8.62 9.15 -4.07
N SER A 464 7.92 8.42 -4.91
CA SER A 464 7.30 8.99 -6.11
C SER A 464 5.99 9.70 -5.79
N GLY A 465 5.48 9.59 -4.56
CA GLY A 465 4.18 10.14 -4.18
C GLY A 465 3.07 9.59 -5.07
N VAL A 466 3.28 8.42 -5.70
CA VAL A 466 2.34 7.87 -6.67
C VAL A 466 1.12 7.36 -5.94
N ASN A 467 0.00 7.95 -6.31
CA ASN A 467 -1.34 7.54 -5.98
C ASN A 467 -1.83 6.56 -7.05
N VAL A 468 -1.97 5.31 -6.64
CA VAL A 468 -2.77 4.33 -7.34
C VAL A 468 -4.05 4.17 -6.53
N GLN A 469 -5.02 5.04 -6.80
CA GLN A 469 -6.34 5.14 -6.17
C GLN A 469 -6.44 4.75 -4.68
N ASN A 470 -5.64 5.42 -3.83
CA ASN A 470 -6.00 5.92 -2.49
C ASN A 470 -5.13 5.53 -1.27
N ILE A 471 -4.26 4.52 -1.24
CA ILE A 471 -3.44 4.26 -0.03
C ILE A 471 -2.14 3.54 -0.35
N LEU A 472 -1.01 4.07 0.12
CA LEU A 472 0.27 3.40 0.03
C LEU A 472 0.39 2.27 1.05
N SER A 473 0.37 1.00 0.61
CA SER A 473 0.40 -0.14 1.53
C SER A 473 1.83 -0.66 1.81
N GLN A 474 2.14 -0.90 3.07
CA GLN A 474 3.40 -1.45 3.56
C GLN A 474 3.17 -2.83 4.17
N GLY A 475 3.82 -3.84 3.62
CA GLY A 475 3.82 -5.19 4.17
C GLY A 475 4.75 -5.28 5.38
N ILE A 476 4.38 -6.09 6.37
CA ILE A 476 5.24 -6.34 7.54
C ILE A 476 6.49 -7.14 7.15
N ALA A 477 6.42 -8.05 6.18
CA ALA A 477 7.58 -8.79 5.68
C ALA A 477 8.27 -8.07 4.49
N PRO A 478 9.60 -7.85 4.50
CA PRO A 478 10.56 -8.08 5.59
C PRO A 478 10.73 -6.87 6.53
N ASN A 479 9.98 -5.78 6.33
CA ASN A 479 10.28 -4.45 6.87
C ASN A 479 10.15 -4.32 8.41
N PHE A 480 9.24 -5.08 9.01
CA PHE A 480 8.87 -5.00 10.41
C PHE A 480 8.99 -6.35 11.15
N GLN A 481 9.32 -7.43 10.43
CA GLN A 481 9.59 -8.74 11.02
C GLN A 481 10.92 -8.77 11.77
N ASN A 482 11.02 -9.66 12.76
CA ASN A 482 12.24 -9.92 13.53
C ASN A 482 12.84 -8.70 14.26
N LEU A 483 12.02 -7.68 14.51
CA LEU A 483 12.40 -6.50 15.28
C LEU A 483 12.08 -6.67 16.77
N SER A 484 12.93 -6.10 17.63
CA SER A 484 12.57 -5.88 19.03
C SER A 484 11.42 -4.87 19.15
N ASP A 485 10.72 -4.86 20.28
CA ASP A 485 9.62 -3.90 20.52
C ASP A 485 10.07 -2.44 20.31
N THR A 486 11.28 -2.10 20.75
CA THR A 486 11.87 -0.76 20.56
C THR A 486 12.13 -0.46 19.09
N GLN A 487 12.70 -1.41 18.34
CA GLN A 487 12.96 -1.22 16.91
C GLN A 487 11.65 -1.09 16.11
N LEU A 488 10.64 -1.88 16.44
CA LEU A 488 9.30 -1.79 15.86
C LEU A 488 8.69 -0.41 16.15
N ALA A 489 8.72 0.03 17.42
CA ALA A 489 8.18 1.32 17.82
C ALA A 489 8.87 2.47 17.07
N ASN A 490 10.20 2.48 17.03
CA ASN A 490 10.97 3.52 16.35
C ASN A 490 10.63 3.60 14.84
N LYS A 491 10.45 2.46 14.17
CA LYS A 491 10.00 2.45 12.77
C LYS A 491 8.59 3.01 12.59
N LEU A 492 7.67 2.70 13.49
CA LEU A 492 6.29 3.19 13.42
C LEU A 492 6.22 4.69 13.73
N HIS A 493 6.99 5.19 14.69
CA HIS A 493 7.16 6.63 14.92
C HIS A 493 7.59 7.35 13.64
N ALA A 494 8.58 6.78 12.93
CA ALA A 494 9.08 7.33 11.69
C ALA A 494 8.04 7.27 10.54
N LEU A 495 7.20 6.23 10.51
CA LEU A 495 6.09 6.09 9.55
C LEU A 495 5.01 7.15 9.76
N VAL A 496 4.59 7.37 11.02
CA VAL A 496 3.58 8.37 11.36
C VAL A 496 4.09 9.77 11.05
N PHE A 497 5.33 10.06 11.43
CA PHE A 497 5.99 11.32 11.09
C PHE A 497 5.98 11.56 9.56
N LYS A 498 6.28 10.54 8.75
CA LYS A 498 6.27 10.63 7.29
C LYS A 498 4.89 10.93 6.72
N SER A 499 3.87 10.21 7.18
CA SER A 499 2.49 10.42 6.75
C SER A 499 2.05 11.87 7.00
N ALA A 500 2.37 12.41 8.18
CA ALA A 500 2.02 13.77 8.56
C ALA A 500 2.79 14.86 7.78
N VAL A 501 4.07 14.63 7.47
CA VAL A 501 4.92 15.59 6.76
C VAL A 501 4.60 15.67 5.26
N TRP A 502 4.17 14.56 4.64
CA TRP A 502 3.87 14.51 3.21
C TRP A 502 2.39 14.50 2.87
N GLY A 503 1.50 14.39 3.87
CA GLY A 503 0.06 14.27 3.62
C GLY A 503 -0.31 13.02 2.82
N ALA A 504 0.55 12.00 2.90
CA ALA A 504 0.34 10.72 2.23
C ALA A 504 -0.25 9.73 3.24
N PRO A 505 -1.48 9.25 3.01
CA PRO A 505 -2.02 8.17 3.82
C PRO A 505 -1.20 6.89 3.65
N VAL A 506 -0.99 6.15 4.74
CA VAL A 506 -0.22 4.91 4.74
C VAL A 506 -1.07 3.75 5.24
N GLY A 507 -1.11 2.67 4.48
CA GLY A 507 -1.65 1.40 4.93
C GLY A 507 -0.54 0.51 5.46
N ILE A 508 -0.79 -0.19 6.56
CA ILE A 508 0.02 -1.30 7.04
C ILE A 508 -0.81 -2.55 6.83
N PHE A 509 -0.24 -3.58 6.24
CA PHE A 509 -0.88 -4.88 6.18
C PHE A 509 0.03 -5.98 6.69
N PHE A 510 -0.60 -7.02 7.25
CA PHE A 510 0.11 -8.16 7.80
C PHE A 510 -0.67 -9.46 7.62
N HIS A 511 0.07 -10.55 7.57
CA HIS A 511 -0.44 -11.91 7.44
C HIS A 511 -0.28 -12.67 8.76
N VAL A 512 -0.74 -13.92 8.73
CA VAL A 512 -0.50 -14.88 9.81
C VAL A 512 1.00 -15.03 10.07
N ASN A 513 1.39 -15.05 11.35
CA ASN A 513 2.77 -15.25 11.84
C ASN A 513 3.78 -14.12 11.57
N GLU A 514 3.38 -12.97 11.01
CA GLU A 514 4.33 -11.88 10.77
C GLU A 514 4.56 -10.99 11.99
N LEU A 515 3.55 -10.85 12.85
CA LEU A 515 3.64 -10.20 14.16
C LEU A 515 3.11 -11.15 15.24
N SER A 516 3.62 -11.01 16.45
CA SER A 516 2.99 -11.60 17.64
C SER A 516 1.88 -10.69 18.16
N ALA A 517 0.96 -11.22 18.97
CA ALA A 517 -0.06 -10.40 19.65
C ALA A 517 0.56 -9.27 20.49
N ARG A 518 1.74 -9.52 21.09
CA ARG A 518 2.53 -8.49 21.79
C ARG A 518 2.97 -7.37 20.84
N GLN A 519 3.54 -7.72 19.69
CA GLN A 519 4.00 -6.74 18.70
C GLN A 519 2.82 -5.96 18.08
N VAL A 520 1.66 -6.59 17.88
CA VAL A 520 0.43 -5.88 17.49
C VAL A 520 0.04 -4.86 18.56
N GLY A 521 0.12 -5.23 19.84
CA GLY A 521 -0.10 -4.30 20.96
C GLY A 521 0.85 -3.10 20.92
N VAL A 522 2.16 -3.34 20.78
CA VAL A 522 3.20 -2.31 20.64
C VAL A 522 2.92 -1.43 19.43
N MET A 523 2.53 -2.01 18.30
CA MET A 523 2.23 -1.27 17.09
C MET A 523 1.08 -0.28 17.30
N LEU A 524 -0.03 -0.75 17.86
CA LEU A 524 -1.21 0.08 18.11
C LEU A 524 -0.89 1.22 19.09
N ASP A 525 -0.21 0.92 20.21
CA ASP A 525 0.19 1.93 21.20
C ASP A 525 1.12 2.97 20.58
N THR A 526 2.08 2.53 19.79
CA THR A 526 3.05 3.42 19.15
C THR A 526 2.39 4.34 18.15
N LEU A 527 1.55 3.81 17.26
CA LEU A 527 0.87 4.60 16.25
C LEU A 527 -0.02 5.69 16.90
N GLN A 528 -0.79 5.32 17.92
CA GLN A 528 -1.64 6.25 18.66
C GLN A 528 -0.82 7.30 19.43
N ALA A 529 0.22 6.89 20.15
CA ALA A 529 1.10 7.80 20.89
C ALA A 529 1.87 8.76 19.96
N SER A 530 2.09 8.36 18.70
CA SER A 530 2.70 9.21 17.67
C SER A 530 1.73 10.22 17.04
N GLY A 531 0.45 10.18 17.40
CA GLY A 531 -0.58 11.07 16.85
C GLY A 531 -1.19 10.60 15.52
N ALA A 532 -1.08 9.32 15.16
CA ALA A 532 -1.73 8.79 13.97
C ALA A 532 -3.26 8.76 14.14
N THR A 533 -3.98 9.19 13.11
CA THR A 533 -5.40 8.91 12.97
C THR A 533 -5.54 7.56 12.30
N LEU A 534 -5.86 6.54 13.10
CA LEU A 534 -6.13 5.21 12.60
C LEU A 534 -7.51 5.16 11.93
N MET A 535 -7.59 4.51 10.77
CA MET A 535 -8.82 4.33 10.00
C MET A 535 -8.90 2.91 9.43
N THR A 536 -10.11 2.44 9.14
CA THR A 536 -10.27 1.32 8.21
C THR A 536 -10.00 1.80 6.78
N ASN A 537 -9.75 0.88 5.85
CA ASN A 537 -9.62 1.19 4.44
C ASN A 537 -10.85 1.93 3.90
N THR A 538 -12.06 1.46 4.24
CA THR A 538 -13.29 2.14 3.85
C THR A 538 -13.38 3.56 4.42
N GLN A 539 -13.04 3.77 5.70
CA GLN A 539 -13.08 5.08 6.34
C GLN A 539 -12.10 6.07 5.71
N LEU A 540 -10.90 5.60 5.39
CA LEU A 540 -9.90 6.45 4.74
C LEU A 540 -10.37 6.82 3.33
N LEU A 541 -10.90 5.86 2.56
CA LEU A 541 -11.43 6.16 1.24
C LEU A 541 -12.59 7.18 1.29
N ASP A 542 -13.52 7.02 2.23
CA ASP A 542 -14.63 7.97 2.42
C ASP A 542 -14.12 9.38 2.80
N TYR A 543 -13.08 9.47 3.64
CA TYR A 543 -12.42 10.72 3.97
C TYR A 543 -11.85 11.39 2.70
N MET A 544 -11.11 10.63 1.90
CA MET A 544 -10.39 11.13 0.72
C MET A 544 -11.30 11.56 -0.42
N LEU A 545 -12.42 10.85 -0.60
CA LEU A 545 -13.46 11.22 -1.57
C LEU A 545 -14.33 12.40 -1.08
N GLY A 546 -14.42 12.61 0.23
CA GLY A 546 -15.13 13.73 0.84
C GLY A 546 -14.33 15.04 0.90
N THR A 547 -13.01 15.00 0.71
CA THR A 547 -12.09 16.15 0.74
C THR A 547 -11.79 16.70 -0.66
N GLN A 548 -11.28 17.93 -0.76
CA GLN A 548 -10.92 18.51 -2.06
C GLN A 548 -9.68 17.81 -2.64
N GLN A 549 -9.85 17.13 -3.77
CA GLN A 549 -8.76 16.48 -4.48
C GLN A 549 -8.02 17.48 -5.39
N ASN A 550 -6.69 17.41 -5.42
CA ASN A 550 -5.93 18.15 -6.42
C ASN A 550 -6.13 17.52 -7.80
N THR A 551 -6.47 18.32 -8.80
CA THR A 551 -6.52 17.87 -10.20
C THR A 551 -5.10 17.66 -10.73
N GLY A 552 -4.86 16.53 -11.40
CA GLY A 552 -3.53 16.21 -11.97
C GLY A 552 -2.79 15.10 -11.22
N THR A 553 -3.31 13.89 -11.40
CA THR A 553 -2.62 12.59 -11.42
C THR A 553 -1.89 12.00 -10.21
N THR A 554 -1.61 12.66 -9.08
CA THR A 554 -0.89 11.88 -8.01
C THR A 554 -1.02 12.29 -6.54
N TYR A 555 -1.75 13.32 -6.13
CA TYR A 555 -1.61 13.83 -4.74
C TYR A 555 -2.91 13.86 -3.94
N TYR A 556 -2.89 13.30 -2.73
CA TYR A 556 -3.90 13.51 -1.68
C TYR A 556 -3.53 14.61 -0.70
N THR A 557 -2.67 15.54 -1.09
CA THR A 557 -2.43 16.73 -0.28
C THR A 557 -3.57 17.71 -0.53
N ASP A 558 -4.65 17.66 0.27
CA ASP A 558 -5.69 18.69 0.25
C ASP A 558 -5.02 20.07 0.41
N SER A 559 -5.17 20.93 -0.60
CA SER A 559 -4.59 22.28 -0.61
C SER A 559 -5.18 23.20 0.48
N ALA A 560 -6.30 22.81 1.09
CA ALA A 560 -7.02 23.59 2.08
C ALA A 560 -6.62 23.32 3.56
N LEU A 561 -5.82 22.29 3.86
CA LEU A 561 -5.59 21.85 5.25
C LEU A 561 -4.12 21.91 5.76
N GLY A 562 -3.12 22.23 4.94
CA GLY A 562 -1.72 22.22 5.36
C GLY A 562 -1.02 23.57 5.25
N MET A 563 -0.47 24.11 6.34
CA MET A 563 0.63 25.09 6.25
C MET A 563 1.96 24.36 5.98
N PRO A 564 2.99 25.04 5.44
CA PRO A 564 4.32 24.47 5.30
C PRO A 564 4.83 23.88 6.63
N VAL A 565 5.43 22.69 6.57
CA VAL A 565 6.00 22.01 7.75
C VAL A 565 7.18 22.82 8.28
N ASP A 566 7.10 23.25 9.54
CA ASP A 566 8.17 23.93 10.25
C ASP A 566 9.01 22.93 11.05
N VAL A 567 10.07 22.42 10.42
CA VAL A 567 11.04 21.46 11.00
C VAL A 567 12.21 22.15 11.70
N ARG A 568 12.09 23.45 12.06
CA ARG A 568 13.16 24.19 12.76
C ARG A 568 13.40 23.66 14.18
N PRO A 569 14.66 23.68 14.67
CA PRO A 569 15.03 23.19 16.01
C PRO A 569 14.43 23.98 17.17
N LEU A 570 14.23 23.28 18.30
CA LEU A 570 13.95 23.79 19.64
C LEU A 570 15.24 24.05 20.44
N ALA A 571 15.15 24.83 21.51
CA ALA A 571 16.25 25.09 22.46
C ALA A 571 16.88 23.79 23.02
N SER A 572 16.09 22.71 23.04
CA SER A 572 16.43 21.37 23.50
C SER A 572 16.74 20.38 22.38
N SER A 573 16.59 20.78 21.10
CA SER A 573 17.06 19.97 19.99
C SER A 573 18.55 19.68 20.20
N PRO A 574 19.05 18.51 19.77
CA PRO A 574 20.43 18.12 19.96
C PRO A 574 21.36 19.11 19.26
N VAL A 575 21.79 20.11 20.03
CA VAL A 575 22.80 21.10 19.71
C VAL A 575 23.77 20.98 20.86
N VAL A 576 24.85 20.23 20.65
CA VAL A 576 25.78 19.93 21.75
C VAL A 576 27.22 20.07 21.29
N ASP A 577 27.69 21.23 20.78
CA ASP A 577 28.97 21.81 21.26
C ASP A 577 29.39 23.15 20.62
N GLN A 578 30.35 23.77 21.32
CA GLN A 578 31.00 25.07 21.19
C GLN A 578 31.44 25.49 19.77
N GLY A 579 30.56 26.18 19.04
CA GLY A 579 31.02 27.17 18.06
C GLY A 579 31.64 28.40 18.76
N ALA A 580 32.68 29.01 18.18
CA ALA A 580 33.26 30.23 18.74
C ALA A 580 32.24 31.38 18.67
N ALA A 581 32.13 32.18 19.75
CA ALA A 581 31.34 33.40 19.71
C ALA A 581 32.03 34.42 18.79
N LEU A 582 31.53 34.55 17.56
CA LEU A 582 32.15 35.39 16.53
C LEU A 582 31.57 36.82 16.48
N GLY A 583 30.66 37.15 17.40
CA GLY A 583 30.10 38.50 17.59
C GLY A 583 28.56 38.56 17.52
N ASN A 584 27.96 39.66 17.99
CA ASN A 584 26.50 39.85 18.05
C ASN A 584 25.79 39.84 16.69
N GLU A 585 26.53 40.03 15.60
CA GLU A 585 26.00 40.10 14.23
C GLU A 585 25.82 38.74 13.57
N TYR A 586 26.56 37.71 14.00
CA TYR A 586 26.46 36.38 13.40
C TYR A 586 25.69 35.36 14.25
N LYS A 587 25.15 35.79 15.40
CA LYS A 587 24.28 34.95 16.23
C LYS A 587 22.94 34.66 15.58
N PHE A 588 22.56 35.34 14.51
CA PHE A 588 21.28 35.12 13.82
C PHE A 588 21.50 34.26 12.57
N ASP A 589 20.67 33.22 12.39
CA ASP A 589 20.66 32.42 11.15
C ASP A 589 19.95 33.13 9.98
N ILE A 590 19.89 32.48 8.81
CA ILE A 590 19.22 32.98 7.60
C ILE A 590 17.72 33.27 7.81
N MET A 591 17.12 32.75 8.88
CA MET A 591 15.72 32.93 9.26
C MET A 591 15.55 33.91 10.43
N GLY A 592 16.62 34.57 10.88
CA GLY A 592 16.62 35.57 11.94
C GLY A 592 16.53 34.99 13.36
N ILE A 593 16.81 33.70 13.55
CA ILE A 593 16.77 33.03 14.86
C ILE A 593 18.10 33.22 15.57
N ASP A 594 18.05 33.75 16.80
CA ASP A 594 19.23 33.92 17.67
C ASP A 594 19.75 32.56 18.16
N GLN A 595 20.83 32.09 17.57
CA GLN A 595 21.48 30.82 17.85
C GLN A 595 22.10 30.78 19.26
N THR A 596 22.30 31.92 19.94
CA THR A 596 22.76 31.93 21.35
C THR A 596 21.72 31.37 22.33
N GLN A 597 20.45 31.28 21.91
CA GLN A 597 19.41 30.67 22.75
C GLN A 597 19.62 29.16 22.95
N PHE A 598 20.47 28.52 22.14
CA PHE A 598 20.77 27.08 22.20
C PHE A 598 22.09 26.77 22.94
N GLY A 599 22.81 27.79 23.45
CA GLY A 599 24.06 27.60 24.20
C GLY A 599 25.04 28.77 24.10
N ILE A 600 26.15 28.68 24.85
CA ILE A 600 27.20 29.73 24.88
C ILE A 600 28.11 29.73 23.64
N GLY A 601 28.00 28.73 22.78
CA GLY A 601 28.69 28.64 21.50
C GLY A 601 27.72 28.38 20.36
N TRP A 602 27.95 29.01 19.21
CA TRP A 602 27.17 28.86 17.98
C TRP A 602 28.11 28.97 16.78
N GLU A 603 27.90 28.18 15.74
CA GLU A 603 28.74 28.19 14.52
C GLU A 603 28.19 29.21 13.50
N ILE A 604 29.11 29.92 12.84
CA ILE A 604 28.81 31.03 11.92
C ILE A 604 28.09 30.57 10.64
N GLY A 605 27.27 31.49 10.12
CA GLY A 605 26.81 31.60 8.74
C GLY A 605 25.75 32.70 8.73
N SER A 606 25.87 33.84 8.07
CA SER A 606 26.42 34.14 6.76
C SER A 606 26.88 35.60 6.69
N LEU A 607 28.17 35.88 6.47
CA LEU A 607 28.68 37.14 5.90
C LEU A 607 30.20 37.04 5.65
N VAL A 608 30.65 36.01 4.93
CA VAL A 608 31.98 36.06 4.27
C VAL A 608 31.85 35.52 2.84
N TYR A 609 31.20 36.32 2.01
CA TYR A 609 31.77 36.56 0.68
C TYR A 609 31.97 38.08 0.61
N VAL A 610 33.14 38.54 1.08
CA VAL A 610 33.71 39.75 0.49
C VAL A 610 34.44 39.23 -0.74
N PRO A 611 33.87 39.37 -1.96
CA PRO A 611 34.69 39.14 -3.14
C PRO A 611 35.81 40.17 -3.09
N GLU A 612 37.05 39.73 -2.89
CA GLU A 612 38.19 40.51 -3.35
C GLU A 612 38.06 40.65 -4.86
N GLN A 613 37.61 41.84 -5.25
CA GLN A 613 37.61 42.45 -6.58
C GLN A 613 36.78 41.80 -7.69
N ALA A 614 36.06 42.68 -8.39
CA ALA A 614 35.25 42.40 -9.56
C ALA A 614 36.11 41.87 -10.73
N GLY A 615 35.97 40.59 -11.04
CA GLY A 615 36.33 40.00 -12.33
C GLY A 615 35.07 39.46 -13.02
N ARG A 616 34.41 40.29 -13.84
CA ARG A 616 33.45 39.80 -14.84
C ARG A 616 34.21 38.91 -15.82
N VAL A 617 33.78 37.65 -15.97
CA VAL A 617 34.03 36.90 -17.21
C VAL A 617 32.69 36.45 -17.75
N SER A 618 32.19 37.20 -18.74
CA SER A 618 31.16 36.75 -19.65
C SER A 618 31.82 35.91 -20.75
N GLY A 619 31.42 34.65 -20.86
CA GLY A 619 31.41 33.89 -22.11
C GLY A 619 30.02 33.27 -22.21
N ALA A 620 29.30 33.32 -23.32
CA ALA A 620 29.73 32.98 -24.67
C ALA A 620 29.12 33.95 -25.72
N PRO A 621 29.49 33.86 -27.03
CA PRO A 621 28.92 34.71 -28.07
C PRO A 621 27.42 34.49 -28.27
#